data_AF-S9RJV1-F1
#
_entry.id   AF-S9RJV1-F1
#
_cell.length_a   1.000
_cell.length_b   1.000
_cell.length_c   1.000
_cell.angle_alpha   90.00
_cell.angle_beta   90.00
_cell.angle_gamma   90.00
#
_symmetry.space_group_name_H-M   'P 1'
#
loop_
_entity.id
_entity.type
_entity.pdbx_description
1 polymer ?
#
loop_
_entity_poly.entity_id
_entity_poly.type
_entity_poly.pdbx_seq_one_letter_code
_entity_poly.pdbx_strand_id
1 'polypeptide(L)'
;MEDAEEWYGGFTVPKKIRRHTGKYSGLMTVAELARAVTPPGKDKTKVADQLRWYLRQGYLTPVAREEEGRKAFLFLPDQALVAEVLFRMAEFGIAETEAGLAANQAFNVWREDDLPEGKPPHPTPGLMVIRDYEAGHRDWSFELWCFIEVSTGQKRFHARLAANQRRIGTSLRWGKENGHDPRAVFAVDLVDVLDPIHPRNRKKREGMN
;
A
#
# COMPACT_ATOMS: atom_id res chain seq x y z
N MET A 1 1.64 -31.90 22.58
CA MET A 1 2.57 -30.83 22.18
C MET A 1 1.68 -29.74 21.63
N GLU A 2 1.15 -28.94 22.55
CA GLU A 2 0.37 -27.75 22.20
C GLU A 2 1.38 -26.69 21.80
N ASP A 3 1.39 -26.35 20.52
CA ASP A 3 2.25 -25.30 19.99
C ASP A 3 1.75 -23.97 20.57
N ALA A 4 2.59 -23.39 21.43
CA ALA A 4 2.40 -22.07 22.00
C ALA A 4 2.33 -21.03 20.86
N GLU A 5 1.12 -20.57 20.55
CA GLU A 5 0.88 -19.33 19.81
C GLU A 5 1.26 -18.15 20.71
N GLU A 6 2.57 -17.92 20.85
CA GLU A 6 3.11 -16.75 21.51
C GLU A 6 3.01 -15.54 20.57
N TRP A 7 2.26 -14.56 21.06
CA TRP A 7 1.83 -13.36 20.38
C TRP A 7 3.03 -12.47 20.00
N TYR A 8 3.44 -12.54 18.74
CA TYR A 8 4.21 -11.50 18.08
C TYR A 8 3.26 -10.53 17.37
N GLY A 9 3.35 -9.24 17.69
CA GLY A 9 2.66 -8.21 16.93
C GLY A 9 3.10 -8.24 15.47
N GLY A 10 2.30 -8.78 14.57
CA GLY A 10 2.61 -8.80 13.14
C GLY A 10 2.11 -10.04 12.41
N PHE A 11 1.29 -9.79 11.39
CA PHE A 11 0.77 -10.73 10.39
C PHE A 11 -0.19 -11.82 10.89
N THR A 12 -1.46 -11.70 10.51
CA THR A 12 -2.35 -12.86 10.36
C THR A 12 -1.63 -13.88 9.47
N VAL A 13 -1.47 -15.12 9.92
CA VAL A 13 -0.85 -16.18 9.12
C VAL A 13 -1.61 -16.29 7.79
N PRO A 14 -0.98 -15.99 6.64
CA PRO A 14 -1.73 -15.93 5.40
C PRO A 14 -2.28 -17.30 5.05
N LYS A 15 -3.55 -17.34 4.65
CA LYS A 15 -4.23 -18.58 4.28
C LYS A 15 -3.43 -19.30 3.18
N LYS A 16 -3.18 -20.60 3.37
CA LYS A 16 -2.58 -21.45 2.33
C LYS A 16 -3.58 -21.69 1.21
N ILE A 17 -3.18 -21.43 -0.04
CA ILE A 17 -4.03 -21.62 -1.22
C ILE A 17 -3.25 -22.22 -2.39
N ARG A 18 -3.95 -22.94 -3.27
CA ARG A 18 -3.46 -23.28 -4.61
C ARG A 18 -3.64 -22.09 -5.56
N ARG A 19 -2.54 -21.58 -6.09
CA ARG A 19 -2.52 -20.42 -6.97
C ARG A 19 -3.13 -20.74 -8.34
N HIS A 20 -3.66 -19.73 -9.03
CA HIS A 20 -4.26 -19.81 -10.38
C HIS A 20 -5.57 -20.60 -10.50
N THR A 21 -6.26 -20.89 -9.40
CA THR A 21 -7.60 -21.49 -9.44
C THR A 21 -8.67 -20.49 -8.99
N GLY A 22 -9.72 -20.35 -9.81
CA GLY A 22 -10.92 -19.57 -9.49
C GLY A 22 -10.64 -18.13 -9.02
N LYS A 23 -11.12 -17.79 -7.82
CA LYS A 23 -11.10 -16.44 -7.23
C LYS A 23 -9.72 -15.89 -6.87
N TYR A 24 -8.64 -16.66 -7.03
CA TYR A 24 -7.28 -16.28 -6.63
C TYR A 24 -6.35 -15.97 -7.82
N SER A 25 -6.87 -15.93 -9.05
CA SER A 25 -6.09 -15.69 -10.28
C SER A 25 -5.44 -14.30 -10.36
N GLY A 26 -5.98 -13.31 -9.63
CA GLY A 26 -5.46 -11.94 -9.58
C GLY A 26 -4.37 -11.67 -8.55
N LEU A 27 -3.94 -12.67 -7.77
CA LEU A 27 -2.93 -12.48 -6.74
C LEU A 27 -1.51 -12.50 -7.30
N MET A 28 -0.67 -11.61 -6.78
CA MET A 28 0.70 -11.38 -7.23
C MET A 28 1.70 -11.94 -6.23
N THR A 29 2.79 -12.52 -6.71
CA THR A 29 3.99 -12.83 -5.91
C THR A 29 4.89 -11.59 -5.79
N VAL A 30 5.88 -11.63 -4.88
CA VAL A 30 6.92 -10.58 -4.80
C VAL A 30 7.62 -10.35 -6.14
N ALA A 31 7.87 -11.42 -6.91
CA ALA A 31 8.53 -11.31 -8.21
C ALA A 31 7.66 -10.58 -9.23
N GLU A 32 6.34 -10.76 -9.18
CA GLU A 32 5.40 -10.05 -10.05
C GLU A 32 5.17 -8.61 -9.61
N LEU A 33 5.09 -8.36 -8.30
CA LEU A 33 5.11 -7.00 -7.76
C LEU A 33 6.37 -6.27 -8.22
N ALA A 34 7.55 -6.87 -8.06
CA ALA A 34 8.81 -6.30 -8.51
C ALA A 34 8.75 -5.99 -10.02
N ARG A 35 8.28 -6.93 -10.85
CA ARG A 35 8.12 -6.68 -12.30
C ARG A 35 7.13 -5.59 -12.64
N ALA A 36 6.12 -5.34 -11.81
CA ALA A 36 5.13 -4.29 -12.01
C ALA A 36 5.73 -2.91 -11.69
N VAL A 37 6.44 -2.80 -10.57
CA VAL A 37 6.95 -1.53 -10.02
C VAL A 37 8.38 -1.17 -10.45
N THR A 38 9.11 -2.09 -11.11
CA THR A 38 10.49 -1.79 -11.56
C THR A 38 10.44 -0.96 -12.85
N PRO A 39 11.00 0.27 -12.87
CA PRO A 39 11.17 1.05 -14.09
C PRO A 39 12.07 0.33 -15.11
N PRO A 40 11.92 0.60 -16.42
CA PRO A 40 12.85 0.11 -17.43
C PRO A 40 14.31 0.44 -17.06
N GLY A 41 15.22 -0.53 -17.21
CA GLY A 41 16.64 -0.35 -16.91
C GLY A 41 17.05 -0.52 -15.43
N LYS A 42 16.11 -0.58 -14.47
CA LYS A 42 16.44 -0.89 -13.07
C LYS A 42 16.56 -2.41 -12.85
N ASP A 43 17.43 -2.80 -11.92
CA ASP A 43 17.65 -4.20 -11.54
C ASP A 43 16.45 -4.76 -10.76
N LYS A 44 15.70 -5.65 -11.42
CA LYS A 44 14.52 -6.32 -10.85
C LYS A 44 14.84 -7.14 -9.60
N THR A 45 16.07 -7.65 -9.46
CA THR A 45 16.49 -8.44 -8.31
C THR A 45 16.60 -7.55 -7.07
N LYS A 46 17.26 -6.39 -7.20
CA LYS A 46 17.35 -5.39 -6.12
C LYS A 46 15.98 -4.89 -5.68
N VAL A 47 15.08 -4.63 -6.64
CA VAL A 47 13.70 -4.24 -6.33
C VAL A 47 12.98 -5.36 -5.58
N ALA A 48 13.09 -6.61 -6.02
CA ALA A 48 12.49 -7.74 -5.31
C ALA A 48 13.05 -7.92 -3.88
N ASP A 49 14.36 -7.70 -3.68
CA ASP A 49 14.98 -7.74 -2.35
C ASP A 49 14.47 -6.63 -1.43
N GLN A 50 14.30 -5.43 -1.96
CA GLN A 50 13.71 -4.32 -1.22
C GLN A 50 12.24 -4.59 -0.85
N LEU A 51 11.45 -5.19 -1.75
CA LEU A 51 10.08 -5.61 -1.43
C LEU A 51 10.04 -6.69 -0.35
N ARG A 52 10.97 -7.66 -0.38
CA ARG A 52 11.09 -8.66 0.71
C ARG A 52 11.45 -7.99 2.03
N TRP A 53 12.29 -6.96 2.00
CA TRP A 53 12.59 -6.17 3.19
C TRP A 53 11.34 -5.45 3.70
N TYR A 54 10.58 -4.75 2.84
CA TYR A 54 9.31 -4.12 3.22
C TYR A 54 8.29 -5.11 3.80
N LEU A 55 8.19 -6.30 3.22
CA LEU A 55 7.37 -7.39 3.77
C LEU A 55 7.81 -7.75 5.20
N ARG A 56 9.11 -7.94 5.45
CA ARG A 56 9.62 -8.26 6.79
C ARG A 56 9.37 -7.13 7.80
N GLN A 57 9.35 -5.87 7.36
CA GLN A 57 9.05 -4.72 8.22
C GLN A 57 7.56 -4.51 8.48
N GLY A 58 6.67 -5.28 7.84
CA GLY A 58 5.23 -5.07 7.98
C GLY A 58 4.64 -3.99 7.06
N TYR A 59 5.42 -3.48 6.10
CA TYR A 59 4.96 -2.40 5.20
C TYR A 59 4.23 -2.92 3.96
N LEU A 60 4.30 -4.23 3.70
CA LEU A 60 3.49 -4.91 2.68
C LEU A 60 2.70 -6.03 3.34
N THR A 61 1.44 -6.21 2.95
CA THR A 61 0.54 -7.18 3.57
C THR A 61 0.14 -8.27 2.58
N PRO A 62 0.63 -9.52 2.74
CA PRO A 62 0.17 -10.63 1.95
C PRO A 62 -1.20 -11.09 2.43
N VAL A 63 -2.07 -11.46 1.49
CA VAL A 63 -3.40 -11.99 1.78
C VAL A 63 -3.44 -13.52 1.81
N ALA A 64 -2.43 -14.15 1.22
CA ALA A 64 -2.34 -15.61 1.17
C ALA A 64 -0.88 -16.09 1.02
N ARG A 65 -0.70 -17.39 1.11
CA ARG A 65 0.56 -18.08 0.82
C ARG A 65 0.29 -19.27 -0.09
N GLU A 66 1.16 -19.54 -1.05
CA GLU A 66 1.05 -20.74 -1.87
C GLU A 66 1.19 -21.99 -1.00
N GLU A 67 0.27 -22.95 -1.20
CA GLU A 67 0.30 -24.25 -0.54
C GLU A 67 1.42 -25.15 -1.11
N GLU A 68 1.59 -25.10 -2.44
CA GLU A 68 2.49 -25.95 -3.20
C GLU A 68 3.58 -25.13 -3.91
N GLY A 69 4.64 -25.79 -4.38
CA GLY A 69 5.73 -25.13 -5.10
C GLY A 69 6.63 -24.29 -4.19
N ARG A 70 6.86 -23.02 -4.55
CA ARG A 70 7.79 -22.11 -3.86
C ARG A 70 7.24 -21.56 -2.53
N LYS A 71 5.99 -21.87 -2.19
CA LYS A 71 5.31 -21.38 -0.98
C LYS A 71 5.36 -19.85 -0.86
N ALA A 72 5.23 -19.16 -1.99
CA ALA A 72 5.37 -17.71 -2.05
C ALA A 72 4.25 -17.00 -1.30
N PHE A 73 4.57 -15.84 -0.72
CA PHE A 73 3.54 -14.91 -0.26
C PHE A 73 2.82 -14.28 -1.45
N LEU A 74 1.51 -14.11 -1.31
CA LEU A 74 0.61 -13.65 -2.35
C LEU A 74 -0.08 -12.36 -1.91
N PHE A 75 -0.12 -11.39 -2.81
CA PHE A 75 -0.50 -10.01 -2.56
C PHE A 75 -1.65 -9.62 -3.47
N LEU A 76 -2.49 -8.70 -2.99
CA LEU A 76 -3.43 -7.99 -3.84
C LEU A 76 -2.70 -6.99 -4.75
N PRO A 77 -3.28 -6.59 -5.89
CA PRO A 77 -2.66 -5.63 -6.81
C PRO A 77 -2.37 -4.26 -6.20
N ASP A 78 -3.14 -3.82 -5.21
CA ASP A 78 -2.93 -2.56 -4.49
C ASP A 78 -1.60 -2.51 -3.73
N GLN A 79 -0.97 -3.64 -3.42
CA GLN A 79 0.35 -3.68 -2.81
C GLN A 79 1.45 -3.14 -3.74
N ALA A 80 1.19 -3.09 -5.06
CA ALA A 80 2.07 -2.39 -6.00
C ALA A 80 2.04 -0.87 -5.77
N LEU A 81 0.88 -0.29 -5.42
CA LEU A 81 0.77 1.13 -5.05
C LEU A 81 1.54 1.41 -3.76
N VAL A 82 1.36 0.55 -2.74
CA VAL A 82 2.08 0.68 -1.47
C VAL A 82 3.58 0.67 -1.69
N ALA A 83 4.09 -0.31 -2.46
CA ALA A 83 5.51 -0.41 -2.79
C ALA A 83 6.05 0.84 -3.50
N GLU A 84 5.35 1.34 -4.50
CA GLU A 84 5.72 2.54 -5.25
C GLU A 84 5.75 3.81 -4.40
N VAL A 85 4.81 3.94 -3.46
CA VAL A 85 4.80 5.03 -2.47
C VAL A 85 5.99 4.89 -1.52
N LEU A 86 6.27 3.69 -1.01
CA LEU A 86 7.41 3.44 -0.13
C LEU A 86 8.76 3.72 -0.83
N PHE A 87 8.89 3.40 -2.12
CA PHE A 87 10.09 3.76 -2.89
C PHE A 87 10.26 5.27 -2.99
N ARG A 88 9.21 6.02 -3.31
CA ARG A 88 9.27 7.49 -3.37
C ARG A 88 9.57 8.09 -2.00
N MET A 89 8.95 7.58 -0.93
CA MET A 89 9.28 7.99 0.44
C MET A 89 10.78 7.82 0.73
N ALA A 90 11.35 6.66 0.38
CA ALA A 90 12.77 6.40 0.56
C ALA A 90 13.67 7.32 -0.31
N GLU A 91 13.26 7.64 -1.54
CA GLU A 91 13.96 8.61 -2.41
C GLU A 91 13.98 10.03 -1.82
N PHE A 92 12.98 10.39 -0.99
CA PHE A 92 12.94 11.64 -0.24
C PHE A 92 13.54 11.53 1.18
N GLY A 93 14.18 10.41 1.52
CA GLY A 93 14.83 10.20 2.82
C GLY A 93 13.87 9.91 3.98
N ILE A 94 12.61 9.59 3.70
CA ILE A 94 11.61 9.21 4.70
C ILE A 94 11.74 7.71 4.95
N ALA A 95 12.34 7.33 6.08
CA ALA A 95 12.68 5.95 6.42
C ALA A 95 12.12 5.52 7.79
N GLU A 96 11.37 6.38 8.48
CA GLU A 96 10.79 6.07 9.78
C GLU A 96 9.79 4.92 9.71
N THR A 97 9.90 3.98 10.66
CA THR A 97 9.01 2.82 10.73
C THR A 97 7.55 3.20 10.81
N GLU A 98 7.21 4.20 11.63
CA GLU A 98 5.83 4.70 11.74
C GLU A 98 5.30 5.26 10.41
N ALA A 99 6.14 5.91 9.61
CA ALA A 99 5.75 6.43 8.30
C ALA A 99 5.46 5.30 7.32
N GLY A 100 6.30 4.25 7.28
CA GLY A 100 6.09 3.07 6.45
C GLY A 100 4.82 2.30 6.84
N LEU A 101 4.55 2.16 8.14
CA LEU A 101 3.33 1.55 8.65
C LEU A 101 2.08 2.39 8.34
N ALA A 102 2.16 3.72 8.49
CA ALA A 102 1.08 4.63 8.14
C ALA A 102 0.73 4.53 6.65
N ALA A 103 1.75 4.46 5.78
CA ALA A 103 1.56 4.24 4.36
C ALA A 103 0.82 2.92 4.10
N ASN A 104 1.29 1.80 4.65
CA ASN A 104 0.61 0.51 4.52
C ASN A 104 -0.85 0.56 4.99
N GLN A 105 -1.11 1.15 6.15
CA GLN A 105 -2.46 1.25 6.71
C GLN A 105 -3.40 2.07 5.83
N ALA A 106 -2.94 3.18 5.23
CA ALA A 106 -3.77 4.02 4.37
C ALA A 106 -4.32 3.26 3.14
N PHE A 107 -3.58 2.27 2.63
CA PHE A 107 -4.01 1.45 1.50
C PHE A 107 -4.81 0.21 1.90
N ASN A 108 -4.59 -0.33 3.09
CA ASN A 108 -5.12 -1.65 3.47
C ASN A 108 -6.30 -1.61 4.45
N VAL A 109 -6.45 -0.53 5.22
CA VAL A 109 -7.37 -0.50 6.36
C VAL A 109 -8.38 0.62 6.18
N TRP A 110 -9.65 0.25 6.13
CA TRP A 110 -10.75 1.19 6.32
C TRP A 110 -10.87 1.56 7.79
N ARG A 111 -10.91 2.86 8.10
CA ARG A 111 -11.21 3.33 9.46
C ARG A 111 -12.71 3.43 9.61
N GLU A 112 -13.20 3.37 10.85
CA GLU A 112 -14.62 3.48 11.15
C GLU A 112 -15.25 4.75 10.54
N ASP A 113 -14.53 5.88 10.65
CA ASP A 113 -14.93 7.18 10.07
C ASP A 113 -14.98 7.19 8.53
N ASP A 114 -14.38 6.19 7.87
CA ASP A 114 -14.33 6.07 6.41
C ASP A 114 -15.46 5.19 5.87
N LEU A 115 -16.26 4.54 6.73
CA LEU A 115 -17.25 3.54 6.33
C LEU A 115 -18.63 4.15 6.08
N PRO A 116 -19.07 4.29 4.81
CA PRO A 116 -20.45 4.64 4.52
C PRO A 116 -21.38 3.54 5.05
N GLU A 117 -22.33 3.92 5.92
CA GLU A 117 -23.28 2.97 6.53
C GLU A 117 -22.61 1.81 7.28
N GLY A 118 -21.39 2.02 7.79
CA GLY A 118 -20.61 1.01 8.51
C GLY A 118 -20.08 -0.13 7.63
N LYS A 119 -20.11 -0.01 6.30
CA LYS A 119 -19.63 -1.04 5.37
C LYS A 119 -18.52 -0.53 4.45
N PRO A 120 -17.45 -1.31 4.26
CA PRO A 120 -16.38 -0.90 3.37
C PRO A 120 -16.85 -0.96 1.91
N PRO A 121 -16.64 0.09 1.10
CA PRO A 121 -17.07 0.12 -0.30
C PRO A 121 -16.25 -0.83 -1.20
N HIS A 122 -15.09 -1.29 -0.70
CA HIS A 122 -14.15 -2.21 -1.35
C HIS A 122 -13.41 -3.05 -0.33
N PRO A 123 -12.77 -4.17 -0.72
CA PRO A 123 -11.96 -4.96 0.21
C PRO A 123 -10.85 -4.15 0.90
N THR A 124 -10.26 -3.18 0.19
CA THR A 124 -9.26 -2.24 0.72
C THR A 124 -9.44 -0.85 0.10
N PRO A 125 -8.99 0.24 0.78
CA PRO A 125 -8.92 1.57 0.17
C PRO A 125 -8.08 1.61 -1.11
N GLY A 126 -6.95 0.88 -1.17
CA GLY A 126 -6.10 0.84 -2.34
C GLY A 126 -6.78 0.24 -3.58
N LEU A 127 -7.61 -0.79 -3.40
CA LEU A 127 -8.41 -1.35 -4.50
C LEU A 127 -9.49 -0.40 -5.01
N MET A 128 -10.06 0.45 -4.14
CA MET A 128 -10.97 1.51 -4.58
C MET A 128 -10.26 2.49 -5.52
N VAL A 129 -9.02 2.89 -5.19
CA VAL A 129 -8.20 3.76 -6.07
C VAL A 129 -7.98 3.12 -7.44
N ILE A 130 -7.62 1.83 -7.48
CA ILE A 130 -7.44 1.10 -8.75
C ILE A 130 -8.74 1.06 -9.55
N ARG A 131 -9.89 0.72 -8.92
CA ARG A 131 -11.20 0.71 -9.60
C ARG A 131 -11.52 2.07 -10.20
N ASP A 132 -11.38 3.14 -9.42
CA ASP A 132 -11.68 4.50 -9.86
C ASP A 132 -10.77 4.91 -11.02
N TYR A 133 -9.50 4.53 -10.98
CA TYR A 133 -8.58 4.70 -12.10
C TYR A 133 -9.04 3.93 -13.34
N GLU A 134 -9.48 2.68 -13.20
CA GLU A 134 -10.04 1.91 -14.33
C GLU A 134 -11.32 2.54 -14.91
N ALA A 135 -12.10 3.24 -14.08
CA ALA A 135 -13.30 4.00 -14.46
C ALA A 135 -13.00 5.38 -15.07
N GLY A 136 -11.74 5.80 -15.16
CA GLY A 136 -11.34 7.06 -15.78
C GLY A 136 -11.14 8.23 -14.81
N HIS A 137 -11.27 8.01 -13.49
CA HIS A 137 -10.96 9.03 -12.49
C HIS A 137 -9.44 9.12 -12.26
N ARG A 138 -8.90 10.34 -12.22
CA ARG A 138 -7.44 10.62 -12.23
C ARG A 138 -7.02 11.62 -11.15
N ASP A 139 -7.80 11.73 -10.08
CA ASP A 139 -7.65 12.78 -9.06
C ASP A 139 -7.19 12.26 -7.70
N TRP A 140 -6.67 11.02 -7.64
CA TRP A 140 -6.25 10.37 -6.40
C TRP A 140 -4.82 10.74 -6.01
N SER A 141 -4.64 11.16 -4.76
CA SER A 141 -3.35 11.33 -4.10
C SER A 141 -3.21 10.40 -2.89
N PHE A 142 -1.98 10.01 -2.61
CA PHE A 142 -1.55 9.56 -1.29
C PHE A 142 -0.96 10.73 -0.54
N GLU A 143 -1.30 10.89 0.74
CA GLU A 143 -0.76 11.94 1.58
C GLU A 143 -0.28 11.34 2.90
N LEU A 144 1.01 11.53 3.21
CA LEU A 144 1.62 11.24 4.49
C LEU A 144 1.84 12.54 5.26
N TRP A 145 1.11 12.68 6.36
CA TRP A 145 1.14 13.81 7.26
C TRP A 145 2.04 13.52 8.45
N CYS A 146 2.87 14.49 8.79
CA CYS A 146 3.67 14.51 10.01
C CYS A 146 3.06 15.50 10.99
N PHE A 147 2.72 15.01 12.18
CA PHE A 147 2.16 15.79 13.27
C PHE A 147 3.12 15.82 14.46
N ILE A 148 3.03 16.88 15.25
CA ILE A 148 3.66 16.97 16.56
C ILE A 148 2.55 17.06 17.60
N GLU A 149 2.54 16.15 18.57
CA GLU A 149 1.65 16.21 19.73
C GLU A 149 2.05 17.42 20.60
N VAL A 150 1.10 18.31 20.88
CA VAL A 150 1.37 19.60 21.53
C VAL A 150 1.89 19.44 22.96
N SER A 151 1.39 18.45 23.70
CA SER A 151 1.73 18.21 25.10
C SER A 151 3.11 17.57 25.28
N THR A 152 3.50 16.66 24.38
CA THR A 152 4.72 15.83 24.53
C THR A 152 5.82 16.20 23.55
N GLY A 153 5.52 16.93 22.48
CA GLY A 153 6.41 17.16 21.35
C GLY A 153 6.66 15.91 20.49
N GLN A 154 5.97 14.79 20.75
CA GLN A 154 6.19 13.55 20.00
C GLN A 154 5.73 13.68 18.55
N LYS A 155 6.58 13.19 17.64
CA LYS A 155 6.26 13.07 16.22
C LYS A 155 5.36 11.88 15.97
N ARG A 156 4.34 12.08 15.13
CA ARG A 156 3.39 11.05 14.72
C ARG A 156 3.14 11.14 13.22
N PHE A 157 3.02 9.99 12.57
CA PHE A 157 2.73 9.90 11.13
C PHE A 157 1.34 9.34 10.85
N HIS A 158 0.58 10.04 10.02
CA HIS A 158 -0.72 9.55 9.56
C HIS A 158 -0.79 9.67 8.06
N ALA A 159 -1.39 8.68 7.40
CA ALA A 159 -1.57 8.74 5.97
C ALA A 159 -3.03 8.55 5.56
N ARG A 160 -3.37 9.12 4.41
CA ARG A 160 -4.66 8.97 3.77
C ARG A 160 -4.54 8.86 2.25
N LEU A 161 -5.63 8.43 1.63
CA LEU A 161 -5.87 8.50 0.19
C LEU A 161 -6.96 9.52 -0.05
N ALA A 162 -6.76 10.46 -0.97
CA ALA A 162 -7.71 11.53 -1.22
C ALA A 162 -7.94 11.76 -2.73
N ALA A 163 -9.20 11.76 -3.13
CA ALA A 163 -9.68 12.28 -4.40
C ALA A 163 -10.24 13.69 -4.17
N ASN A 164 -9.35 14.67 -4.05
CA ASN A 164 -9.66 16.01 -3.51
C ASN A 164 -10.76 16.75 -4.30
N GLN A 165 -10.82 16.58 -5.63
CA GLN A 165 -11.83 17.22 -6.46
C GLN A 165 -13.24 16.65 -6.21
N ARG A 166 -13.32 15.35 -5.96
CA ARG A 166 -14.59 14.65 -5.67
C ARG A 166 -14.94 14.60 -4.19
N ARG A 167 -14.04 15.04 -3.31
CA ARG A 167 -14.18 14.97 -1.83
C ARG A 167 -14.43 13.55 -1.34
N ILE A 168 -13.78 12.57 -1.97
CA ILE A 168 -13.81 11.16 -1.60
C ILE A 168 -12.42 10.79 -1.07
N GLY A 169 -12.33 9.93 -0.07
CA GLY A 169 -11.04 9.50 0.45
C GLY A 169 -11.14 8.85 1.82
N THR A 170 -9.99 8.59 2.42
CA THR A 170 -9.88 8.22 3.83
C THR A 170 -9.59 9.47 4.69
N SER A 171 -10.09 9.45 5.91
CA SER A 171 -10.03 10.53 6.89
C SER A 171 -8.61 10.73 7.43
N LEU A 172 -8.31 11.92 7.97
CA LEU A 172 -7.18 12.10 8.89
C LEU A 172 -7.73 12.09 10.31
N ARG A 173 -7.05 11.40 11.23
CA ARG A 173 -7.49 11.21 12.62
C ARG A 173 -6.92 12.30 13.54
N TRP A 174 -5.81 12.89 13.12
CA TRP A 174 -5.10 13.89 13.89
C TRP A 174 -5.23 15.25 13.22
N GLY A 175 -5.44 16.24 14.08
CA GLY A 175 -5.57 17.63 13.74
C GLY A 175 -5.45 18.46 15.01
N LYS A 176 -5.50 19.78 14.86
CA LYS A 176 -5.27 20.72 15.96
C LYS A 176 -6.30 20.53 17.07
N GLU A 177 -7.52 20.21 16.68
CA GLU A 177 -8.65 19.88 17.56
C GLU A 177 -8.36 18.71 18.51
N ASN A 178 -7.46 17.80 18.13
CA ASN A 178 -7.08 16.63 18.92
C ASN A 178 -5.67 16.77 19.53
N GLY A 179 -5.16 18.00 19.69
CA GLY A 179 -3.86 18.27 20.30
C GLY A 179 -2.64 17.92 19.44
N HIS A 180 -2.82 17.86 18.11
CA HIS A 180 -1.78 17.52 17.16
C HIS A 180 -1.58 18.64 16.12
N ASP A 181 -0.38 19.23 16.08
CA ASP A 181 -0.06 20.27 15.11
C ASP A 181 0.53 19.66 13.82
N PRO A 182 -0.08 19.88 12.64
CA PRO A 182 0.50 19.44 11.38
C PRO A 182 1.78 20.24 11.09
N ARG A 183 2.86 19.54 10.74
CA ARG A 183 4.17 20.16 10.44
C ARG A 183 4.57 20.06 8.98
N ALA A 184 4.30 18.92 8.36
CA ALA A 184 4.67 18.67 6.97
C ALA A 184 3.73 17.66 6.33
N VAL A 185 3.65 17.70 5.01
CA VAL A 185 2.99 16.68 4.21
C VAL A 185 3.91 16.23 3.08
N PHE A 186 3.97 14.93 2.88
CA PHE A 186 4.51 14.30 1.69
C PHE A 186 3.33 13.76 0.87
N ALA A 187 3.17 14.23 -0.36
CA ALA A 187 2.06 13.84 -1.21
C ALA A 187 2.57 13.22 -2.52
N VAL A 188 1.91 12.16 -2.96
CA VAL A 188 2.19 11.47 -4.22
C VAL A 188 0.90 11.45 -5.05
N ASP A 189 0.97 11.96 -6.28
CA ASP A 189 -0.08 11.72 -7.26
C ASP A 189 -0.09 10.23 -7.65
N LEU A 190 -1.21 9.56 -7.39
CA LEU A 190 -1.33 8.13 -7.64
C LEU A 190 -1.57 7.81 -9.12
N VAL A 191 -1.89 8.80 -9.96
CA VAL A 191 -1.88 8.63 -11.42
C VAL A 191 -0.46 8.34 -11.90
N ASP A 192 0.52 9.10 -11.43
CA ASP A 192 1.94 8.91 -11.78
C ASP A 192 2.49 7.56 -11.31
N VAL A 193 1.84 6.96 -10.30
CA VAL A 193 2.13 5.60 -9.83
C VAL A 193 1.41 4.56 -10.67
N LEU A 194 0.13 4.76 -10.99
CA LEU A 194 -0.70 3.79 -11.70
C LEU A 194 -0.37 3.69 -13.18
N ASP A 195 -0.10 4.82 -13.84
CA ASP A 195 0.24 4.87 -15.26
C ASP A 195 1.37 3.91 -15.68
N PRO A 196 2.52 3.84 -14.97
CA PRO A 196 3.59 2.90 -15.31
C PRO A 196 3.26 1.44 -14.99
N ILE A 197 2.53 1.16 -13.91
CA ILE A 197 2.31 -0.21 -13.43
C ILE A 197 1.05 -0.86 -14.03
N HIS A 198 0.09 -0.08 -14.53
CA HIS A 198 -1.18 -0.58 -15.02
C HIS A 198 -1.00 -1.37 -16.34
N PRO A 199 -1.54 -2.59 -16.47
CA PRO A 199 -1.30 -3.47 -17.63
C PRO A 199 -1.65 -2.85 -18.99
N ARG A 200 -2.68 -2.00 -19.07
CA ARG A 200 -3.09 -1.30 -20.31
C ARG A 200 -1.99 -0.37 -20.84
N ASN A 201 -1.21 0.24 -19.97
CA ASN A 201 -0.21 1.25 -20.33
C ASN A 201 1.18 0.63 -20.50
N ARG A 202 1.45 -0.49 -19.82
CA ARG A 202 2.70 -1.24 -19.95
C ARG A 202 2.97 -1.71 -21.39
N LYS A 203 1.95 -2.25 -22.08
CA LYS A 203 2.07 -2.70 -23.47
C LYS A 203 2.44 -1.56 -24.44
N LYS A 204 1.96 -0.34 -24.18
CA LYS A 204 2.33 0.84 -24.98
C LYS A 204 3.80 1.20 -24.82
N ARG A 205 4.35 1.06 -23.61
CA ARG A 205 5.77 1.35 -23.34
C ARG A 205 6.72 0.31 -23.91
N GLU A 206 6.34 -0.97 -23.86
CA GLU A 206 7.17 -2.06 -24.41
C GLU A 206 7.25 -2.04 -25.95
N GLY A 207 6.28 -1.43 -26.64
CA GLY A 207 6.29 -1.27 -28.10
C GLY A 207 6.94 0.03 -28.62
N MET A 208 7.48 0.87 -27.75
CA MET A 208 8.14 2.14 -28.09
C MET A 208 9.67 2.09 -27.99
N ASN A 209 10.25 0.92 -27.71
CA ASN A 209 11.69 0.68 -27.65
C ASN A 209 12.15 -0.22 -28.81
#